data_AF-Q6CZJ2-F1
#
_entry.id   AF-Q6CZJ2-F1
#
_cell.length_a   1.000
_cell.length_b   1.000
_cell.length_c   1.000
_cell.angle_alpha   90.00
_cell.angle_beta   90.00
_cell.angle_gamma   90.00
#
_symmetry.space_group_name_H-M   'P 1'
#
loop_
_entity.id
_entity.type
_entity.pdbx_description
1 polymer ?
#
loop_
_entity_poly.entity_id
_entity_poly.type
_entity_poly.pdbx_seq_one_letter_code
_entity_poly.pdbx_strand_id
1 'polypeptide(L)' 'MSGRSIILMGVSGSGKSSVGTELGRAIEAKFIDGDDLHPRANIQKMASGTPLNDNDRAPWLERISDVAYS' A
#
# COMPACT_ATOMS: atom_id res chain seq x y z
N MET A 1 -16.26 -9.17 14.06
CA MET A 1 -16.95 -8.02 13.47
C MET A 1 -16.41 -7.86 12.06
N SER A 2 -17.26 -7.79 11.04
CA SER A 2 -16.80 -7.60 9.66
C SER A 2 -16.31 -6.16 9.52
N GLY A 3 -15.00 -5.94 9.66
CA GLY A 3 -14.37 -4.65 9.40
C GLY A 3 -14.45 -4.32 7.90
N ARG A 4 -14.49 -3.04 7.56
CA ARG A 4 -14.51 -2.58 6.16
C ARG A 4 -13.13 -2.06 5.79
N SER A 5 -12.49 -2.68 4.82
CA SER A 5 -11.21 -2.24 4.26
C SER A 5 -11.44 -1.40 2.99
N ILE A 6 -10.75 -0.26 2.89
CA ILE A 6 -10.82 0.64 1.73
C ILE A 6 -9.44 0.70 1.10
N ILE A 7 -9.33 0.30 -0.17
CA ILE A 7 -8.08 0.39 -0.93
C ILE A 7 -8.12 1.62 -1.84
N LEU A 8 -7.32 2.63 -1.51
CA LEU A 8 -7.10 3.78 -2.37
C LEU A 8 -6.03 3.43 -3.41
N MET A 9 -6.43 3.27 -4.67
CA MET A 9 -5.54 2.93 -5.78
C MET A 9 -5.31 4.11 -6.73
N GLY A 10 -4.23 4.03 -7.52
CA GLY A 10 -3.80 5.08 -8.43
C GLY A 10 -2.29 5.01 -8.68
N VAL A 11 -1.83 5.63 -9.77
CA VAL A 11 -0.41 5.66 -10.15
C VAL A 11 0.46 6.39 -9.11
N SER A 12 1.78 6.19 -9.16
CA SER A 12 2.72 6.94 -8.31
C SER A 12 2.57 8.45 -8.56
N GLY A 13 2.59 9.25 -7.48
CA GLY A 13 2.38 10.69 -7.54
C GLY A 13 0.92 11.17 -7.61
N SER A 14 -0.08 10.27 -7.66
CA SER A 14 -1.50 10.69 -7.74
C SER A 14 -2.12 11.20 -6.42
N GLY A 15 -1.33 11.32 -5.34
CA GLY A 15 -1.81 11.84 -4.05
C GLY A 15 -2.48 10.83 -3.11
N LYS A 16 -2.32 9.51 -3.32
CA LYS A 16 -2.96 8.46 -2.50
C LYS A 16 -2.68 8.59 -1.00
N SER A 17 -1.42 8.77 -0.60
CA SER A 17 -1.04 8.85 0.82
C SER A 17 -1.63 10.09 1.50
N SER A 18 -1.66 11.22 0.80
CA SER A 18 -2.27 12.46 1.29
C SER A 18 -3.78 12.29 1.49
N VAL A 19 -4.49 11.76 0.48
CA VAL A 19 -5.94 11.54 0.57
C VAL A 19 -6.27 10.47 1.60
N GLY A 20 -5.49 9.38 1.67
CA GLY A 20 -5.71 8.28 2.61
C GLY A 20 -5.52 8.69 4.07
N THR A 21 -4.55 9.56 4.34
CA THR A 21 -4.34 10.12 5.69
C THR A 21 -5.56 10.92 6.15
N GLU A 22 -6.05 11.86 5.31
CA GLU A 22 -7.20 12.69 5.65
C GLU A 22 -8.51 11.90 5.69
N LEU A 23 -8.70 10.94 4.76
CA LEU A 23 -9.85 10.05 4.79
C LEU A 23 -9.86 9.23 6.08
N GLY A 24 -8.74 8.60 6.46
CA GLY A 24 -8.64 7.81 7.68
C GLY A 24 -9.00 8.61 8.93
N ARG A 25 -8.53 9.86 9.02
CA ARG A 25 -8.92 10.80 10.08
C ARG A 25 -10.43 11.08 10.08
N ALA A 26 -11.01 11.35 8.91
CA ALA A 26 -12.42 11.73 8.79
C ALA A 26 -13.40 10.60 9.15
N ILE A 27 -13.01 9.33 8.95
CA ILE A 27 -13.87 8.16 9.26
C ILE A 27 -13.37 7.38 10.49
N GLU A 28 -12.44 7.94 11.26
CA GLU A 28 -11.84 7.31 12.44
C GLU A 28 -11.25 5.90 12.16
N ALA A 29 -10.68 5.73 10.97
CA ALA A 29 -10.05 4.49 10.54
C ALA A 29 -8.51 4.58 10.61
N LYS A 30 -7.87 3.43 10.86
CA LYS A 30 -6.42 3.31 10.74
C LYS A 30 -6.01 3.45 9.28
N PHE A 31 -5.14 4.41 8.99
CA PHE A 31 -4.47 4.51 7.70
C PHE A 31 -3.18 3.69 7.70
N ILE A 32 -2.92 2.98 6.60
CA ILE A 32 -1.69 2.22 6.35
C ILE A 32 -1.25 2.55 4.93
N ASP A 33 -0.01 3.01 4.78
CA ASP A 33 0.56 3.21 3.45
C ASP A 33 1.02 1.86 2.88
N GLY A 34 0.56 1.51 1.69
CA GLY A 34 0.92 0.26 1.03
C GLY A 34 2.40 0.19 0.68
N ASP A 35 3.05 1.34 0.45
CA ASP A 35 4.47 1.40 0.09
C ASP A 35 5.38 0.93 1.24
N ASP A 36 4.95 1.10 2.50
CA ASP A 36 5.67 0.64 3.70
C ASP A 36 5.73 -0.89 3.81
N LEU A 37 4.87 -1.61 3.10
CA LEU A 37 4.77 -3.07 3.15
C LEU A 37 5.70 -3.76 2.15
N HIS A 38 6.37 -2.99 1.26
CA HIS A 38 7.28 -3.56 0.29
C HIS A 38 8.43 -4.35 0.94
N PRO A 39 8.79 -5.53 0.39
CA PRO A 39 10.06 -6.17 0.72
C PRO A 39 11.23 -5.24 0.39
N ARG A 40 12.32 -5.35 1.17
CA ARG A 40 13.54 -4.54 0.96
C ARG A 40 14.08 -4.64 -0.47
N ALA A 41 13.97 -5.80 -1.12
CA ALA A 41 14.37 -6.00 -2.51
C ALA A 41 13.60 -5.09 -3.48
N ASN A 42 12.29 -4.89 -3.27
CA ASN A 42 11.48 -4.03 -4.12
C ASN A 42 11.88 -2.56 -3.95
N ILE A 43 12.10 -2.14 -2.70
CA ILE A 43 12.56 -0.77 -2.39
C ILE A 43 13.88 -0.50 -3.11
N GLN A 44 14.84 -1.44 -3.04
CA GLN A 44 16.13 -1.31 -3.72
C GLN A 44 16.01 -1.25 -5.24
N LYS A 45 15.16 -2.09 -5.85
CA LYS A 45 14.93 -2.11 -7.30
C LYS A 45 14.28 -0.82 -7.81
N MET A 46 13.30 -0.29 -7.08
CA MET A 46 12.70 1.00 -7.39
C MET A 46 13.70 2.15 -7.20
N ALA A 47 14.52 2.11 -6.14
CA ALA A 47 15.57 3.11 -5.89
C ALA A 47 16.64 3.13 -7.00
N SER A 48 16.87 2.01 -7.70
CA SER A 48 17.74 1.95 -8.88
C SER A 48 17.03 2.36 -10.19
N GLY A 49 15.83 2.94 -10.11
CA GLY A 49 15.06 3.38 -11.28
C GLY A 49 14.50 2.24 -12.14
N THR A 50 14.54 0.99 -11.64
CA THR A 50 14.03 -0.17 -12.37
C THR A 50 12.60 -0.47 -11.93
N PRO A 51 11.63 -0.60 -12.86
CA PRO A 51 10.26 -0.89 -12.49
C PRO A 51 10.12 -2.32 -11.94
N LEU A 52 9.15 -2.48 -11.04
CA LEU A 52 8.75 -3.80 -10.56
C LEU A 52 7.97 -4.56 -11.64
N ASN A 53 8.13 -5.88 -11.66
CA ASN A 53 7.29 -6.83 -12.38
C ASN A 53 6.35 -7.54 -11.40
N ASP A 54 5.53 -8.46 -11.91
CA ASP A 54 4.51 -9.13 -11.11
C ASP A 54 5.09 -10.08 -10.06
N ASN A 55 6.24 -10.71 -10.33
CA ASN A 55 6.92 -11.55 -9.35
C ASN A 55 7.47 -10.72 -8.18
N ASP A 56 7.94 -9.49 -8.45
CA ASP A 56 8.35 -8.58 -7.37
C ASP A 56 7.13 -8.15 -6.54
N ARG A 57 5.98 -7.94 -7.18
CA ARG A 57 4.75 -7.46 -6.51
C ARG A 57 4.03 -8.53 -5.72
N ALA A 58 4.07 -9.80 -6.12
CA ALA A 58 3.35 -10.89 -5.46
C ALA A 58 3.54 -10.92 -3.92
N PRO A 59 4.76 -10.96 -3.36
CA PRO A 59 4.95 -10.97 -1.90
C PRO A 59 4.54 -9.66 -1.21
N TRP A 60 4.51 -8.55 -1.94
CA TRP A 60 3.99 -7.27 -1.42
C TRP A 60 2.47 -7.28 -1.33
N LEU A 61 1.78 -7.79 -2.36
CA LEU A 61 0.32 -7.91 -2.38
C LEU A 61 -0.18 -8.91 -1.32
N GLU A 62 0.57 -9.98 -1.05
CA GLU A 62 0.29 -10.89 0.07
C GLU A 62 0.28 -10.16 1.41
N ARG A 63 1.30 -9.32 1.69
CA ARG A 63 1.35 -8.51 2.92
C ARG A 63 0.20 -7.50 3.02
N ILE A 64 -0.20 -6.90 1.89
CA ILE A 64 -1.39 -6.02 1.87
C ILE A 64 -2.63 -6.83 2.24
N SER A 65 -2.78 -8.05 1.70
CA SER A 65 -3.89 -8.94 2.04
C SER A 65 -3.90 -9.26 3.54
N ASP A 66 -2.77 -9.66 4.12
CA ASP A 66 -2.67 -9.99 5.55
C ASP A 66 -3.12 -8.80 6.41
N VAL A 67 -2.69 -7.59 6.07
CA VAL A 67 -3.05 -6.35 6.79
C VAL A 67 -4.52 -5.96 6.58
N ALA A 68 -5.07 -6.22 5.39
CA ALA A 68 -6.45 -5.88 5.08
C ALA A 68 -7.49 -6.77 5.80
N TYR A 69 -7.07 -7.95 6.25
CA TYR A 69 -7.92 -8.95 6.90
C TYR A 69 -7.49 -9.30 8.33
N SER A 70 -6.50 -8.61 8.90
CA SER A 70 -6.12 -8.71 10.33
C SER A 70 -7.13 -8.03 11.23
#